data_AF-A0A175QEG8-F1
#
_entry.id   AF-A0A175QEG8-F1
#
_cell.length_a   1.000
_cell.length_b   1.000
_cell.length_c   1.000
_cell.angle_alpha   90.00
_cell.angle_beta   90.00
_cell.angle_gamma   90.00
#
_symmetry.space_group_name_H-M   'P 1'
#
loop_
_entity.id
_entity.type
_entity.pdbx_description
1 polymer ?
#
loop_
_entity_poly.entity_id
_entity_poly.type
_entity_poly.pdbx_seq_one_letter_code
_entity_poly.pdbx_strand_id
1 'polypeptide(L)'
;AYLMEENTMTMQALVMAHACYGHNSFFKNNYLFRSWTDASSIVDYLLFARNYIADCEERYGVEEVERLLDSCHALMNYGVDRYKRPQKISLQEEKARQKSRDEFPQSQVNTLWRTLPRREKEAAHFEAARYPSEPQENLLYFMEKNAPLLEPWQREILRIVRKVSQYFYPQKQTQVMNEGWATFWHYTILNHLYDEGKVSERFMMEFLHSHTNVIYQPPYNSQWYSGINPYA
;
A
#
# COMPACT_ATOMS: atom_id res chain seq x y z
N ALA A 1 8.52 -8.48 -17.38
CA ALA A 1 7.21 -8.47 -18.06
C ALA A 1 6.69 -9.89 -18.14
N TYR A 2 5.37 -10.06 -18.02
CA TYR A 2 4.72 -11.35 -18.27
C TYR A 2 4.49 -11.44 -19.78
N LEU A 3 5.40 -12.13 -20.48
CA LEU A 3 5.34 -12.33 -21.92
C LEU A 3 4.76 -13.72 -22.15
N MET A 4 3.57 -13.78 -22.77
CA MET A 4 2.88 -15.04 -23.07
C MET A 4 3.28 -15.53 -24.45
N GLU A 5 3.48 -16.84 -24.62
CA GLU A 5 3.90 -17.42 -25.90
C GLU A 5 2.89 -17.16 -27.03
N GLU A 6 1.61 -17.04 -26.68
CA GLU A 6 0.50 -16.79 -27.59
C GLU A 6 0.41 -15.33 -28.08
N ASN A 7 1.16 -14.42 -27.44
CA ASN A 7 1.14 -13.01 -27.82
C ASN A 7 1.86 -12.79 -29.15
N THR A 8 1.26 -11.98 -30.01
CA THR A 8 1.93 -11.49 -31.23
C THR A 8 3.19 -10.70 -30.88
N MET A 9 4.12 -10.60 -31.82
CA MET A 9 5.33 -9.78 -31.65
C MET A 9 4.98 -8.32 -31.29
N THR A 10 3.90 -7.78 -31.88
CA THR A 10 3.37 -6.45 -31.56
C THR A 10 2.95 -6.34 -30.11
N MET A 11 2.17 -7.30 -29.60
CA MET A 11 1.73 -7.30 -28.22
C MET A 11 2.91 -7.46 -27.25
N GLN A 12 3.88 -8.31 -27.56
CA GLN A 12 5.10 -8.44 -26.74
C GLN A 12 5.87 -7.12 -26.67
N ALA A 13 6.09 -6.46 -27.81
CA ALA A 13 6.78 -5.19 -27.87
C ALA A 13 6.02 -4.08 -27.13
N LEU A 14 4.69 -4.03 -27.24
CA LEU A 14 3.84 -3.11 -26.49
C LEU A 14 3.95 -3.34 -24.99
N VAL A 15 3.83 -4.58 -24.52
CA VAL A 15 3.95 -4.94 -23.10
C VAL A 15 5.35 -4.59 -22.57
N MET A 16 6.39 -4.84 -23.34
CA MET A 16 7.77 -4.47 -22.97
C MET A 16 7.92 -2.95 -22.87
N ALA A 17 7.46 -2.19 -23.88
CA ALA A 17 7.54 -0.73 -23.87
C ALA A 17 6.74 -0.11 -22.71
N HIS A 18 5.52 -0.60 -22.47
CA HIS A 18 4.64 -0.11 -21.40
C HIS A 18 5.17 -0.46 -20.00
N ALA A 19 5.38 -1.75 -19.73
CA ALA A 19 5.69 -2.22 -18.38
C ALA A 19 7.17 -2.12 -18.05
N CYS A 20 8.06 -2.58 -18.94
CA CYS A 20 9.50 -2.62 -18.65
C CYS A 20 10.17 -1.25 -18.78
N TYR A 21 9.69 -0.36 -19.66
CA TYR A 21 10.25 0.98 -19.82
C TYR A 21 9.38 2.04 -19.16
N GLY A 22 8.08 2.08 -19.47
CA GLY A 22 7.14 3.07 -18.95
C GLY A 22 7.05 3.08 -17.42
N HIS A 23 6.47 2.04 -16.82
CA HIS A 23 6.29 1.97 -15.36
C HIS A 23 7.62 2.00 -14.59
N ASN A 24 8.64 1.28 -15.05
CA ASN A 24 9.95 1.28 -14.39
C ASN A 24 10.59 2.67 -14.38
N SER A 25 10.48 3.43 -15.48
CA SER A 25 10.92 4.82 -15.55
C SER A 25 10.13 5.69 -14.57
N PHE A 26 8.82 5.49 -14.48
CA PHE A 26 7.97 6.20 -13.53
C PHE A 26 8.39 5.93 -12.08
N PHE A 27 8.47 4.66 -11.66
CA PHE A 27 8.87 4.28 -10.31
C PHE A 27 10.26 4.77 -9.94
N LYS A 28 11.22 4.69 -10.88
CA LYS A 28 12.60 5.13 -10.66
C LYS A 28 12.69 6.64 -10.47
N ASN A 29 11.83 7.44 -11.09
CA ASN A 29 11.94 8.90 -11.11
C ASN A 29 10.92 9.63 -10.23
N ASN A 30 9.85 8.96 -9.80
CA ASN A 30 8.82 9.56 -8.96
C ASN A 30 9.29 9.72 -7.50
N TYR A 31 9.11 10.92 -6.94
CA TYR A 31 9.58 11.25 -5.59
C TYR A 31 8.87 10.43 -4.49
N LEU A 32 7.60 10.07 -4.66
CA LEU A 32 6.85 9.27 -3.69
C LEU A 32 7.41 7.86 -3.61
N PHE A 33 7.65 7.22 -4.75
CA PHE A 33 8.25 5.89 -4.78
C PHE A 33 9.64 5.88 -4.14
N ARG A 34 10.49 6.86 -4.47
CA ARG A 34 11.82 6.99 -3.84
C ARG A 34 11.76 7.20 -2.32
N SER A 35 10.71 7.84 -1.82
CA SER A 35 10.57 8.20 -0.40
C SER A 35 9.94 7.09 0.43
N TRP A 36 9.00 6.34 -0.14
CA TRP A 36 8.10 5.44 0.59
C TRP A 36 8.29 3.96 0.25
N THR A 37 8.94 3.64 -0.86
CA THR A 37 9.17 2.26 -1.28
C THR A 37 10.65 1.90 -1.16
N ASP A 38 10.88 0.65 -0.81
CA ASP A 38 12.17 -0.01 -0.87
C ASP A 38 11.98 -1.42 -1.44
N ALA A 39 12.23 -1.55 -2.74
CA ALA A 39 12.05 -2.79 -3.47
C ALA A 39 12.99 -3.90 -2.97
N SER A 40 14.11 -3.55 -2.33
CA SER A 40 15.08 -4.54 -1.87
C SER A 40 14.66 -5.26 -0.58
N SER A 41 13.87 -4.59 0.28
CA SER A 41 13.49 -5.11 1.59
C SER A 41 12.02 -5.52 1.71
N ILE A 42 11.17 -5.12 0.76
CA ILE A 42 9.73 -5.43 0.82
C ILE A 42 9.45 -6.94 0.79
N VAL A 43 10.22 -7.72 0.02
CA VAL A 43 10.01 -9.17 -0.10
C VAL A 43 10.25 -9.85 1.24
N ASP A 44 11.34 -9.53 1.91
CA ASP A 44 11.65 -10.06 3.25
C ASP A 44 10.59 -9.65 4.28
N TYR A 45 10.08 -8.43 4.18
CA TYR A 45 9.01 -7.95 5.05
C TYR A 45 7.70 -8.70 4.82
N LEU A 46 7.31 -8.96 3.56
CA LEU A 46 6.11 -9.72 3.23
C LEU A 46 6.22 -11.18 3.66
N LEU A 47 7.41 -11.79 3.55
CA LEU A 47 7.67 -13.13 4.08
C LEU A 47 7.55 -13.16 5.61
N PHE A 48 8.11 -12.15 6.29
CA PHE A 48 7.93 -11.99 7.73
C PHE A 48 6.44 -11.87 8.10
N ALA A 49 5.70 -11.00 7.43
CA ALA A 49 4.28 -10.77 7.68
C ALA A 49 3.46 -12.05 7.47
N ARG A 50 3.71 -12.78 6.37
CA ARG A 50 3.06 -14.06 6.09
C ARG A 50 3.30 -15.08 7.21
N ASN A 51 4.56 -15.26 7.61
CA ASN A 51 4.90 -16.22 8.65
C ASN A 51 4.28 -15.82 9.99
N TYR A 52 4.29 -14.53 10.32
CA TYR A 52 3.68 -14.02 11.54
C TYR A 52 2.17 -14.27 11.58
N ILE A 53 1.46 -14.03 10.47
CA ILE A 53 0.02 -14.28 10.36
C ILE A 53 -0.25 -15.78 10.51
N ALA A 54 0.52 -16.64 9.84
CA ALA A 54 0.37 -18.10 9.96
C ALA A 54 0.59 -18.59 11.40
N ASP A 55 1.63 -18.08 12.09
CA ASP A 55 1.88 -18.40 13.51
C ASP A 55 0.72 -17.92 14.41
N CYS A 56 0.07 -16.81 14.07
CA CYS A 56 -1.11 -16.32 14.79
C CYS A 56 -2.34 -17.18 14.53
N GLU A 57 -2.56 -17.62 13.29
CA GLU A 57 -3.65 -18.53 12.91
C GLU A 57 -3.55 -19.86 13.67
N GLU A 58 -2.34 -20.40 13.81
CA GLU A 58 -2.10 -21.63 14.58
C GLU A 58 -2.38 -21.45 16.08
N ARG A 59 -2.03 -20.29 16.65
CA ARG A 59 -2.13 -20.04 18.11
C ARG A 59 -3.50 -19.55 18.57
N TYR A 60 -4.15 -18.71 17.77
CA TYR A 60 -5.37 -17.99 18.15
C TYR A 60 -6.60 -18.39 17.33
N GLY A 61 -6.41 -19.21 16.29
CA GLY A 61 -7.47 -19.67 15.40
C GLY A 61 -7.67 -18.74 14.20
N VAL A 62 -8.04 -19.33 13.06
CA VAL A 62 -8.17 -18.62 11.78
C VAL A 62 -9.26 -17.56 11.83
N GLU A 63 -10.44 -17.89 12.36
CA GLU A 63 -11.60 -16.98 12.39
C GLU A 63 -11.32 -15.66 13.13
N GLU A 64 -10.56 -15.72 14.23
CA GLU A 64 -10.25 -14.54 15.03
C GLU A 64 -9.20 -13.65 14.35
N VAL A 65 -8.20 -14.27 13.72
CA VAL A 65 -7.18 -13.57 12.93
C VAL A 65 -7.81 -12.91 11.70
N GLU A 66 -8.67 -13.61 10.98
CA GLU A 66 -9.39 -13.11 9.81
C GLU A 66 -10.28 -11.93 10.16
N ARG A 67 -11.08 -12.03 11.23
CA ARG A 67 -11.93 -10.93 11.71
C ARG A 67 -11.14 -9.65 12.00
N LEU A 68 -9.96 -9.81 12.62
CA LEU A 68 -9.07 -8.68 12.87
C LEU A 68 -8.50 -8.11 11.56
N LEU A 69 -8.04 -8.97 10.66
CA LEU A 69 -7.49 -8.56 9.36
C LEU A 69 -8.53 -7.81 8.53
N ASP A 70 -9.77 -8.30 8.45
CA ASP A 70 -10.88 -7.63 7.76
C ASP A 70 -11.15 -6.24 8.34
N SER A 71 -11.16 -6.15 9.67
CA SER A 71 -11.33 -4.86 10.36
C SER A 71 -10.18 -3.89 10.04
N CYS A 72 -8.95 -4.39 9.97
CA CYS A 72 -7.79 -3.59 9.57
C CYS A 72 -7.85 -3.18 8.10
N HIS A 73 -8.27 -4.09 7.21
CA HIS A 73 -8.39 -3.83 5.77
C HIS A 73 -9.48 -2.81 5.46
N ALA A 74 -10.59 -2.80 6.19
CA ALA A 74 -11.62 -1.77 6.08
C ALA A 74 -11.05 -0.35 6.37
N LEU A 75 -10.04 -0.26 7.25
CA LEU A 75 -9.39 0.99 7.64
C LEU A 75 -8.07 1.25 6.90
N MET A 76 -7.68 0.37 5.97
CA MET A 76 -6.38 0.39 5.28
C MET A 76 -6.07 1.74 4.62
N ASN A 77 -7.07 2.35 3.98
CA ASN A 77 -6.91 3.63 3.29
C ASN A 77 -6.72 4.82 4.24
N TYR A 78 -7.04 4.65 5.53
CA TYR A 78 -6.80 5.59 6.62
C TYR A 78 -5.61 5.17 7.49
N GLY A 79 -4.85 4.15 7.08
CA GLY A 79 -3.66 3.65 7.76
C GLY A 79 -2.36 4.29 7.29
N VAL A 80 -2.43 5.39 6.54
CA VAL A 80 -1.29 5.96 5.82
C VAL A 80 -0.99 7.37 6.33
N ASP A 81 0.26 7.64 6.64
CA ASP A 81 0.75 8.98 6.87
C ASP A 81 1.09 9.64 5.54
N ARG A 82 0.38 10.70 5.15
CA ARG A 82 0.59 11.37 3.86
C ARG A 82 1.72 12.40 3.91
N TYR A 83 1.94 12.99 5.08
CA TYR A 83 2.84 14.14 5.26
C TYR A 83 4.06 13.86 6.14
N LYS A 84 4.13 12.73 6.85
CA LYS A 84 5.23 12.39 7.78
C LYS A 84 6.16 11.35 7.17
N ARG A 85 7.40 11.73 6.85
CA ARG A 85 8.41 10.79 6.32
C ARG A 85 8.86 9.76 7.38
N PRO A 86 8.72 8.45 7.14
CA PRO A 86 9.28 7.41 7.99
C PRO A 86 10.79 7.36 7.77
N GLN A 87 11.55 7.12 8.83
CA GLN A 87 12.95 6.74 8.67
C GLN A 87 13.05 5.31 8.14
N LYS A 88 14.03 5.05 7.27
CA LYS A 88 14.35 3.69 6.84
C LYS A 88 14.92 2.93 8.04
N ILE A 89 14.19 1.93 8.52
CA ILE A 89 14.57 1.08 9.65
C ILE A 89 14.85 -0.32 9.08
N SER A 90 15.95 -0.94 9.51
CA SER A 90 16.32 -2.29 9.06
C SER A 90 15.36 -3.36 9.61
N LEU A 91 15.21 -4.48 8.88
CA LEU A 91 14.45 -5.64 9.36
C LEU A 91 15.00 -6.19 10.69
N GLN A 92 16.32 -6.12 10.89
CA GLN A 92 16.95 -6.54 12.14
C GLN A 92 16.55 -5.63 13.32
N GLU A 93 16.51 -4.33 13.08
CA GLU A 93 16.03 -3.35 14.06
C GLU A 93 14.53 -3.54 14.34
N GLU A 94 13.76 -3.92 13.33
CA GLU A 94 12.34 -4.21 13.49
C GLU A 94 12.10 -5.45 14.37
N LYS A 95 12.85 -6.55 14.14
CA LYS A 95 12.81 -7.75 14.98
C LYS A 95 13.29 -7.49 16.40
N ALA A 96 14.33 -6.68 16.58
CA ALA A 96 14.81 -6.27 17.90
C ALA A 96 13.76 -5.43 18.63
N ARG A 97 13.11 -4.49 17.93
CA ARG A 97 12.01 -3.71 18.47
C ARG A 97 10.82 -4.59 18.84
N GLN A 98 10.50 -5.61 18.05
CA GLN A 98 9.43 -6.55 18.39
C GLN A 98 9.72 -7.24 19.72
N LYS A 99 10.91 -7.84 19.88
CA LYS A 99 11.31 -8.48 21.14
C LYS A 99 11.24 -7.52 22.34
N SER A 100 11.76 -6.30 22.18
CA SER A 100 11.68 -5.29 23.24
C SER A 100 10.24 -4.88 23.58
N ARG A 101 9.31 -4.97 22.62
CA ARG A 101 7.89 -4.64 22.78
C ARG A 101 7.06 -5.79 23.32
N ASP A 102 7.52 -7.02 23.19
CA ASP A 102 6.94 -8.18 23.87
C ASP A 102 7.33 -8.17 25.36
N GLU A 103 8.51 -7.60 25.69
CA GLU A 103 9.02 -7.45 27.06
C GLU A 103 8.43 -6.23 27.80
N PHE A 104 8.14 -5.13 27.10
CA PHE A 104 7.64 -3.86 27.69
C PHE A 104 6.27 -3.93 28.41
N PRO A 105 5.24 -4.68 27.95
CA PRO A 105 3.89 -4.69 28.54
C PRO A 105 3.86 -5.30 29.93
N GLN A 106 4.88 -6.07 30.30
CA GLN A 106 4.98 -6.69 31.63
C GLN A 106 5.29 -5.67 32.74
N SER A 107 5.81 -4.48 32.40
CA SER A 107 6.25 -3.49 33.40
C SER A 107 5.20 -2.43 33.78
N GLN A 108 4.30 -2.03 32.87
CA GLN A 108 3.42 -0.87 33.09
C GLN A 108 1.96 -1.18 33.37
N VAL A 109 1.45 -2.37 33.00
CA VAL A 109 0.03 -2.70 33.23
C VAL A 109 -0.26 -3.06 34.69
N ASN A 110 0.74 -3.44 35.49
CA ASN A 110 0.52 -3.87 36.88
C ASN A 110 0.65 -2.76 37.94
N THR A 111 1.41 -1.69 37.66
CA THR A 111 1.78 -0.71 38.69
C THR A 111 0.78 0.44 38.80
N LEU A 112 0.27 0.94 37.67
CA LEU A 112 -0.69 2.07 37.64
C LEU A 112 -2.10 1.66 38.09
N TRP A 113 -2.50 0.40 37.89
CA TRP A 113 -3.83 -0.09 38.24
C TRP A 113 -3.94 -0.64 39.68
N ARG A 114 -2.82 -0.94 40.35
CA ARG A 114 -2.83 -1.47 41.73
C ARG A 114 -2.78 -0.41 42.84
N THR A 115 -2.48 0.84 42.53
CA THR A 115 -2.18 1.88 43.55
C THR A 115 -3.07 3.11 43.49
N LEU A 116 -4.28 3.01 42.96
CA LEU A 116 -5.27 4.09 43.09
C LEU A 116 -6.16 3.85 44.32
N PRO A 117 -5.98 4.59 45.42
CA PRO A 117 -6.96 4.59 46.50
C PRO A 117 -8.28 5.13 45.95
N ARG A 118 -9.36 4.38 46.20
CA ARG A 118 -10.72 4.76 45.84
C ARG A 118 -11.11 5.99 46.65
N ARG A 119 -10.87 7.18 46.11
CA ARG A 119 -11.34 8.44 46.68
C ARG A 119 -12.70 8.70 46.07
N GLU A 120 -13.75 8.57 46.89
CA GLU A 120 -15.06 9.14 46.58
C GLU A 120 -14.87 10.66 46.48
N LYS A 121 -14.62 11.13 45.26
CA LYS A 121 -14.70 12.54 44.93
C LYS A 121 -15.96 12.72 44.11
N GLU A 122 -16.82 13.58 44.63
CA GLU A 122 -18.01 14.12 43.99
C GLU A 122 -17.75 14.37 42.51
N ALA A 123 -18.69 13.92 41.68
CA ALA A 123 -18.65 14.05 40.24
C ALA A 123 -18.75 15.52 39.83
N ALA A 124 -17.64 16.24 39.90
CA ALA A 124 -17.44 17.39 39.04
C ALA A 124 -17.47 16.87 37.60
N HIS A 125 -18.47 17.30 36.82
CA HIS A 125 -18.49 17.15 35.38
C HIS A 125 -17.27 17.88 34.79
N PHE A 126 -16.09 17.24 34.85
CA PHE A 126 -15.03 17.54 33.92
C PHE A 126 -15.57 17.10 32.56
N GLU A 127 -15.88 18.04 31.68
CA GLU A 127 -16.00 17.73 30.26
C GLU A 127 -14.74 16.95 29.88
N ALA A 128 -14.93 15.69 29.46
CA ALA A 128 -13.82 14.85 29.09
C ALA A 128 -13.03 15.58 28.00
N ALA A 129 -11.80 15.99 28.32
CA ALA A 129 -10.95 16.70 27.38
C ALA A 129 -10.88 15.87 26.09
N ARG A 130 -11.11 16.52 24.94
CA ARG A 130 -11.11 15.85 23.65
C ARG A 130 -9.77 15.15 23.44
N TYR A 131 -9.80 13.82 23.41
CA TYR A 131 -8.63 12.99 23.17
C TYR A 131 -8.78 12.25 21.84
N PRO A 132 -7.78 12.27 20.95
CA PRO A 132 -6.55 13.07 21.01
C PRO A 132 -6.81 14.57 20.83
N SER A 133 -5.90 15.41 21.33
CA SER A 133 -5.99 16.87 21.23
C SER A 133 -5.97 17.38 19.79
N GLU A 134 -5.35 16.62 18.90
CA GLU A 134 -5.31 16.88 17.46
C GLU A 134 -5.86 15.70 16.66
N PRO A 135 -6.57 15.94 15.55
CA PRO A 135 -7.03 14.89 14.64
C PRO A 135 -5.86 14.03 14.13
N GLN A 136 -6.05 12.71 14.13
CA GLN A 136 -5.05 11.76 13.63
C GLN A 136 -5.48 11.26 12.26
N GLU A 137 -4.61 11.43 11.26
CA GLU A 137 -4.85 10.93 9.90
C GLU A 137 -4.68 9.41 9.83
N ASN A 138 -3.66 8.86 10.51
CA ASN A 138 -3.36 7.44 10.51
C ASN A 138 -4.11 6.71 11.65
N LEU A 139 -5.31 6.23 11.34
CA LEU A 139 -6.19 5.54 12.30
C LEU A 139 -5.58 4.21 12.78
N LEU A 140 -4.92 3.46 11.90
CA LEU A 140 -4.24 2.21 12.29
C LEU A 140 -3.08 2.49 13.26
N TYR A 141 -2.30 3.55 13.03
CA TYR A 141 -1.25 3.97 13.95
C TYR A 141 -1.82 4.43 15.30
N PHE A 142 -2.91 5.20 15.26
CA PHE A 142 -3.58 5.65 16.46
C PHE A 142 -4.04 4.45 17.31
N MET A 143 -4.69 3.45 16.71
CA MET A 143 -5.10 2.24 17.41
C MET A 143 -3.91 1.42 17.90
N GLU A 144 -2.83 1.27 17.11
CA GLU A 144 -1.59 0.59 17.52
C GLU A 144 -1.04 1.16 18.85
N LYS A 145 -1.16 2.47 19.07
CA LYS A 145 -0.60 3.17 20.25
C LYS A 145 -1.57 3.37 21.39
N ASN A 146 -2.86 3.49 21.11
CA ASN A 146 -3.84 3.99 22.07
C ASN A 146 -4.89 2.95 22.47
N ALA A 147 -4.98 1.79 21.81
CA ALA A 147 -5.96 0.78 22.16
C ALA A 147 -5.45 -0.11 23.32
N PRO A 148 -5.93 0.07 24.56
CA PRO A 148 -5.43 -0.67 25.71
C PRO A 148 -5.85 -2.15 25.68
N LEU A 149 -6.96 -2.46 25.01
CA LEU A 149 -7.54 -3.80 24.93
C LEU A 149 -6.87 -4.71 23.89
N LEU A 150 -6.07 -4.15 22.97
CA LEU A 150 -5.40 -4.97 21.97
C LEU A 150 -4.27 -5.76 22.60
N GLU A 151 -4.28 -7.07 22.36
CA GLU A 151 -3.19 -7.96 22.71
C GLU A 151 -1.94 -7.70 21.83
N PRO A 152 -0.74 -8.09 22.28
CA PRO A 152 0.49 -7.86 21.53
C PRO A 152 0.43 -8.35 20.07
N TRP A 153 -0.18 -9.52 19.83
CA TRP A 153 -0.29 -10.09 18.49
C TRP A 153 -1.24 -9.30 17.59
N GLN A 154 -2.37 -8.81 18.15
CA GLN A 154 -3.32 -7.99 17.41
C GLN A 154 -2.68 -6.65 16.99
N ARG A 155 -1.90 -6.03 17.89
CA ARG A 155 -1.18 -4.79 17.57
C ARG A 155 -0.17 -4.98 16.43
N GLU A 156 0.50 -6.12 16.39
CA GLU A 156 1.46 -6.39 15.32
C GLU A 156 0.76 -6.65 13.99
N ILE A 157 -0.42 -7.29 13.97
CA ILE A 157 -1.26 -7.39 12.76
C ILE A 157 -1.67 -5.99 12.26
N LEU A 158 -2.14 -5.11 13.15
CA LEU A 158 -2.44 -3.72 12.79
C LEU A 158 -1.23 -3.03 12.15
N ARG A 159 -0.05 -3.23 12.74
CA ARG A 159 1.21 -2.66 12.24
C ARG A 159 1.60 -3.23 10.88
N ILE A 160 1.42 -4.53 10.67
CA ILE A 160 1.65 -5.20 9.39
C ILE A 160 0.76 -4.58 8.31
N VAL A 161 -0.55 -4.54 8.53
CA VAL A 161 -1.50 -3.94 7.58
C VAL A 161 -1.14 -2.48 7.31
N ARG A 162 -0.82 -1.71 8.35
CA ARG A 162 -0.38 -0.31 8.23
C ARG A 162 0.86 -0.13 7.36
N LYS A 163 1.90 -0.95 7.58
CA LYS A 163 3.15 -0.88 6.81
C LYS A 163 2.95 -1.26 5.35
N VAL A 164 2.17 -2.31 5.09
CA VAL A 164 1.80 -2.72 3.72
C VAL A 164 1.02 -1.59 3.03
N SER A 165 0.05 -0.99 3.73
CA SER A 165 -0.72 0.16 3.23
C SER A 165 0.17 1.34 2.85
N GLN A 166 1.10 1.70 3.74
CA GLN A 166 2.04 2.79 3.51
C GLN A 166 2.96 2.52 2.30
N TYR A 167 3.43 1.28 2.16
CA TYR A 167 4.30 0.88 1.05
C TYR A 167 3.59 1.03 -0.31
N PHE A 168 2.33 0.59 -0.41
CA PHE A 168 1.57 0.65 -1.67
C PHE A 168 0.81 1.97 -1.88
N TYR A 169 0.88 2.90 -0.93
CA TYR A 169 0.21 4.19 -1.04
C TYR A 169 0.61 4.99 -2.28
N PRO A 170 1.91 5.13 -2.65
CA PRO A 170 2.30 5.83 -3.87
C PRO A 170 1.62 5.29 -5.12
N GLN A 171 1.50 3.96 -5.26
CA GLN A 171 0.86 3.32 -6.40
C GLN A 171 -0.61 3.74 -6.56
N LYS A 172 -1.36 3.73 -5.46
CA LYS A 172 -2.77 4.17 -5.46
C LYS A 172 -2.87 5.66 -5.78
N GLN A 173 -2.03 6.49 -5.14
CA GLN A 173 -2.08 7.94 -5.27
C GLN A 173 -1.73 8.41 -6.69
N THR A 174 -0.80 7.75 -7.36
CA THR A 174 -0.31 8.16 -8.68
C THR A 174 -0.78 7.26 -9.81
N GLN A 175 -1.84 6.47 -9.62
CA GLN A 175 -2.28 5.47 -10.60
C GLN A 175 -2.46 6.06 -12.00
N VAL A 176 -3.24 7.14 -12.13
CA VAL A 176 -3.48 7.81 -13.42
C VAL A 176 -2.18 8.32 -14.04
N MET A 177 -1.31 8.93 -13.23
CA MET A 177 -0.03 9.46 -13.73
C MET A 177 0.92 8.33 -14.16
N ASN A 178 0.93 7.21 -13.42
CA ASN A 178 1.74 6.03 -13.73
C ASN A 178 1.29 5.37 -15.04
N GLU A 179 -0.01 5.17 -15.22
CA GLU A 179 -0.57 4.58 -16.44
C GLU A 179 -0.38 5.53 -17.63
N GLY A 180 -0.69 6.83 -17.48
CA GLY A 180 -0.47 7.83 -18.53
C GLY A 180 1.00 7.97 -18.93
N TRP A 181 1.93 7.92 -17.98
CA TRP A 181 3.37 7.92 -18.28
C TRP A 181 3.81 6.69 -19.07
N ALA A 182 3.30 5.51 -18.71
CA ALA A 182 3.59 4.29 -19.44
C ALA A 182 2.99 4.29 -20.85
N THR A 183 1.75 4.80 -21.00
CA THR A 183 1.10 5.01 -22.30
C THR A 183 1.88 5.96 -23.19
N PHE A 184 2.34 7.09 -22.64
CA PHE A 184 3.18 8.05 -23.35
C PHE A 184 4.46 7.39 -23.89
N TRP A 185 5.16 6.62 -23.06
CA TRP A 185 6.41 5.98 -23.46
C TRP A 185 6.22 4.83 -24.44
N HIS A 186 5.21 3.97 -24.26
CA HIS A 186 4.96 2.92 -25.25
C HIS A 186 4.63 3.52 -26.62
N TYR A 187 3.91 4.64 -26.65
CA TYR A 187 3.50 5.28 -27.89
C TYR A 187 4.72 5.87 -28.56
N THR A 188 5.53 6.61 -27.80
CA THR A 188 6.75 7.23 -28.29
C THR A 188 7.76 6.20 -28.81
N ILE A 189 8.01 5.13 -28.05
CA ILE A 189 8.98 4.09 -28.42
C ILE A 189 8.54 3.35 -29.69
N LEU A 190 7.28 2.93 -29.78
CA LEU A 190 6.82 2.14 -30.92
C LEU A 190 6.73 2.97 -32.21
N ASN A 191 6.30 4.23 -32.13
CA ASN A 191 6.36 5.12 -33.30
C ASN A 191 7.81 5.41 -33.71
N HIS A 192 8.73 5.61 -32.77
CA HIS A 192 10.13 5.82 -33.10
C HIS A 192 10.77 4.60 -33.80
N LEU A 193 10.44 3.38 -33.36
CA LEU A 193 10.87 2.15 -34.05
C LEU A 193 10.30 2.06 -35.47
N TYR A 194 9.10 2.59 -35.71
CA TYR A 194 8.51 2.65 -37.04
C TYR A 194 9.24 3.68 -37.93
N ASP A 195 9.53 4.86 -37.40
CA ASP A 195 10.28 5.91 -38.11
C ASP A 195 11.70 5.43 -38.51
N GLU A 196 12.33 4.61 -37.68
CA GLU A 196 13.61 3.96 -37.98
C GLU A 196 13.52 2.76 -38.95
N GLY A 197 12.30 2.39 -39.38
CA GLY A 197 12.06 1.23 -40.25
C GLY A 197 12.32 -0.12 -39.58
N LYS A 198 12.29 -0.19 -38.23
CA LYS A 198 12.51 -1.44 -37.47
C LYS A 198 11.25 -2.30 -37.36
N VAL A 199 10.08 -1.70 -37.52
CA VAL A 199 8.78 -2.40 -37.48
C VAL A 199 7.97 -2.12 -38.74
N SER A 200 7.07 -3.04 -39.08
CA SER A 200 6.27 -2.97 -40.31
C SER A 200 4.97 -2.17 -40.11
N GLU A 201 4.34 -1.78 -41.21
CA GLU A 201 3.00 -1.16 -41.17
C GLU A 201 1.95 -2.07 -40.53
N ARG A 202 2.02 -3.39 -40.78
CA ARG A 202 1.13 -4.38 -40.14
C ARG A 202 1.26 -4.36 -38.61
N PHE A 203 2.49 -4.25 -38.11
CA PHE A 203 2.76 -4.11 -36.68
C PHE A 203 2.09 -2.84 -36.13
N MET A 204 2.23 -1.71 -36.85
CA MET A 204 1.65 -0.45 -36.41
C MET A 204 0.12 -0.46 -36.39
N MET A 205 -0.53 -1.10 -37.37
CA MET A 205 -2.00 -1.21 -37.37
C MET A 205 -2.52 -1.99 -36.17
N GLU A 206 -1.85 -3.07 -35.79
CA GLU A 206 -2.21 -3.86 -34.61
C GLU A 206 -1.94 -3.09 -33.30
N PHE A 207 -0.81 -2.37 -33.23
CA PHE A 207 -0.49 -1.49 -32.11
C PHE A 207 -1.55 -0.40 -31.94
N LEU A 208 -1.90 0.33 -33.01
CA LEU A 208 -2.89 1.41 -32.96
C LEU A 208 -4.26 0.90 -32.54
N HIS A 209 -4.67 -0.29 -33.00
CA HIS A 209 -5.90 -0.93 -32.55
C HIS A 209 -5.88 -1.18 -31.04
N SER A 210 -4.80 -1.79 -30.54
CA SER A 210 -4.65 -2.11 -29.12
C SER A 210 -4.57 -0.85 -28.25
N HIS A 211 -3.79 0.14 -28.67
CA HIS A 211 -3.62 1.42 -27.99
C HIS A 211 -4.95 2.18 -27.89
N THR A 212 -5.65 2.34 -29.01
CA THR A 212 -6.92 3.08 -29.06
C THR A 212 -7.98 2.44 -28.16
N ASN A 213 -8.05 1.10 -28.12
CA ASN A 213 -8.99 0.39 -27.25
C ASN A 213 -8.71 0.64 -25.76
N VAL A 214 -7.44 0.86 -25.38
CA VAL A 214 -7.03 1.10 -24.00
C VAL A 214 -7.24 2.56 -23.61
N ILE A 215 -6.94 3.52 -24.48
CA ILE A 215 -7.03 4.96 -24.17
C ILE A 215 -8.43 5.56 -24.41
N TYR A 216 -9.36 4.81 -25.01
CA TYR A 216 -10.68 5.35 -25.31
C TYR A 216 -11.45 5.68 -24.02
N GLN A 217 -11.89 6.93 -23.89
CA GLN A 217 -12.79 7.39 -22.84
C GLN A 217 -14.16 7.69 -23.45
N PRO A 218 -15.20 6.90 -23.12
CA PRO A 218 -16.58 7.26 -23.45
C PRO A 218 -16.94 8.62 -22.83
N PRO A 219 -17.74 9.46 -23.51
CA PRO A 219 -18.26 10.69 -22.91
C PRO A 219 -19.19 10.37 -21.74
N TYR A 220 -19.35 11.32 -20.81
CA TYR A 220 -20.09 11.11 -19.54
C TYR A 220 -21.57 10.68 -19.74
N ASN A 221 -22.14 10.96 -20.90
CA ASN A 221 -23.53 10.63 -21.27
C ASN A 221 -23.66 9.30 -22.03
N SER A 222 -22.56 8.57 -22.21
CA SER A 222 -22.58 7.24 -22.83
C SER A 222 -23.10 6.19 -21.85
N GLN A 223 -23.93 5.27 -22.35
CA GLN A 223 -24.34 4.05 -21.63
C GLN A 223 -23.15 3.13 -21.26
N TRP A 224 -21.99 3.34 -21.89
CA TRP A 224 -20.75 2.60 -21.63
C TRP A 224 -19.77 3.36 -20.72
N TYR A 225 -20.17 4.50 -20.16
CA TYR A 225 -19.33 5.25 -19.21
C TYR A 225 -19.25 4.52 -17.86
N SER A 226 -18.03 4.12 -17.46
CA SER A 226 -17.77 3.40 -16.21
C SER A 226 -16.85 4.18 -15.24
N GLY A 227 -16.64 5.48 -15.50
CA GLY A 227 -15.72 6.33 -14.76
C GLY A 227 -14.63 6.94 -15.63
N ILE A 228 -13.59 7.47 -14.99
CA ILE A 228 -12.42 8.03 -15.66
C ILE A 228 -11.46 6.89 -15.98
N ASN A 229 -11.17 6.72 -17.26
CA ASN A 229 -10.18 5.82 -17.79
C ASN A 229 -8.79 6.36 -17.42
N PRO A 230 -8.00 5.63 -16.61
CA PRO A 230 -6.66 6.08 -16.20
C PRO A 230 -5.65 6.12 -17.35
N TYR A 231 -6.00 5.56 -18.52
CA TYR A 231 -5.19 5.52 -19.72
C TYR A 231 -5.54 6.58 -20.76
N ALA A 232 -6.67 7.28 -20.59
CA ALA A 232 -7.19 8.26 -21.55
C ALA A 232 -6.59 9.66 -21.40
#